data_AF-A0A2N0ERP7-F1
#
_entry.id   AF-A0A2N0ERP7-F1
#
_cell.length_a   1.000
_cell.length_b   1.000
_cell.length_c   1.000
_cell.angle_alpha   90.00
_cell.angle_beta   90.00
_cell.angle_gamma   90.00
#
_symmetry.space_group_name_H-M   'P 1'
#
loop_
_entity.id
_entity.type
_entity.pdbx_description
1 polymer ?
#
loop_
_entity_poly.entity_id
_entity_poly.type
_entity_poly.pdbx_seq_one_letter_code
_entity_poly.pdbx_strand_id
1 'polypeptide(L)'
;MKKLILLFTISIALMSCDETKKVIDVAGSVQLSGTYNVTSIEGKNVATLADKKAFITFAALDKTIRGNTGCNDFFGSYTLDLYALSFSGVGSTKMYCEEPVMTTERNFMQALNNTGSYGIQENVLTLYSKTDRSVLLTAKKETN
;
A
#
# COMPACT_ATOMS: atom_id res chain seq x y z
N MET A 1 -57.31 15.62 -33.48
CA MET A 1 -56.59 16.70 -32.78
C MET A 1 -55.79 16.06 -31.64
N LYS A 2 -54.67 15.39 -31.95
CA LYS A 2 -53.30 15.92 -31.79
C LYS A 2 -53.07 16.63 -30.45
N LYS A 3 -52.77 15.87 -29.40
CA LYS A 3 -51.78 16.28 -28.38
C LYS A 3 -50.96 15.06 -27.97
N LEU A 4 -49.93 14.85 -28.79
CA LEU A 4 -48.70 14.13 -28.48
C LEU A 4 -48.10 14.80 -27.23
N ILE A 5 -48.28 14.22 -26.05
CA ILE A 5 -47.53 14.63 -24.86
C ILE A 5 -46.24 13.79 -24.86
N LEU A 6 -45.17 14.51 -25.15
CA LEU A 6 -43.78 14.08 -25.29
C LEU A 6 -43.33 13.12 -24.19
N LEU A 7 -42.75 11.99 -24.60
CA LEU A 7 -41.67 11.32 -23.89
C LEU A 7 -40.54 12.33 -23.65
N PHE A 8 -40.35 12.83 -22.43
CA PHE A 8 -39.12 13.51 -22.05
C PHE A 8 -39.01 13.53 -20.52
N THR A 9 -38.24 12.61 -19.94
CA THR A 9 -37.45 12.74 -18.69
C THR A 9 -37.03 11.37 -18.13
N ILE A 10 -36.35 10.54 -18.93
CA ILE A 10 -35.44 9.50 -18.40
C ILE A 10 -34.11 9.72 -19.12
N SER A 11 -33.31 10.67 -18.65
CA SER A 11 -31.95 10.91 -19.20
C SER A 11 -30.98 11.53 -18.20
N ILE A 12 -31.20 11.40 -16.89
CA ILE A 12 -30.24 11.87 -15.88
C ILE A 12 -30.02 10.77 -14.85
N ALA A 13 -29.08 9.85 -15.09
CA ALA A 13 -28.49 9.00 -14.04
C ALA A 13 -27.19 8.27 -14.43
N LEU A 14 -26.38 8.72 -15.39
CA LEU A 14 -25.17 7.97 -15.82
C LEU A 14 -23.82 8.62 -15.47
N MET A 15 -23.76 9.63 -14.59
CA MET A 15 -22.51 10.36 -14.31
C MET A 15 -22.04 10.35 -12.84
N SER A 16 -22.43 9.37 -12.02
CA SER A 16 -22.16 9.40 -10.56
C SER A 16 -21.11 8.40 -10.02
N CYS A 17 -20.54 7.54 -10.85
CA CYS A 17 -19.63 6.49 -10.34
C CYS A 17 -18.21 7.00 -9.99
N ASP A 18 -17.72 8.02 -10.69
CA ASP A 18 -16.33 8.49 -10.51
C ASP A 18 -16.12 9.21 -9.16
N GLU A 19 -17.11 9.96 -8.70
CA GLU A 19 -17.07 10.61 -7.38
C GLU A 19 -17.14 9.59 -6.24
N THR A 20 -17.89 8.50 -6.40
CA THR A 20 -17.92 7.41 -5.41
C THR A 20 -16.56 6.73 -5.28
N LYS A 21 -15.85 6.51 -6.38
CA LYS A 21 -14.50 5.93 -6.38
C LYS A 21 -13.51 6.78 -5.57
N LYS A 22 -13.49 8.10 -5.82
CA LYS A 22 -12.61 9.04 -5.10
C LYS A 22 -12.83 8.98 -3.59
N VAL A 23 -14.09 8.91 -3.14
CA VAL A 23 -14.42 8.80 -1.71
C VAL A 23 -13.87 7.50 -1.11
N ILE A 24 -13.98 6.38 -1.83
CA ILE A 24 -13.45 5.08 -1.38
C ILE A 24 -11.92 5.12 -1.30
N ASP A 25 -11.23 5.67 -2.30
CA ASP A 25 -9.76 5.75 -2.31
C ASP A 25 -9.21 6.65 -1.20
N VAL A 26 -9.93 7.72 -0.86
CA VAL A 26 -9.61 8.57 0.30
C VAL A 26 -9.77 7.76 1.58
N ALA A 27 -10.91 7.10 1.79
CA ALA A 27 -11.14 6.26 2.97
C ALA A 27 -10.10 5.13 3.10
N GLY A 28 -9.75 4.47 1.99
CA GLY A 28 -8.71 3.44 1.93
C GLY A 28 -7.34 3.98 2.35
N SER A 29 -6.96 5.18 1.88
CA SER A 29 -5.69 5.79 2.31
C SER A 29 -5.67 6.23 3.76
N VAL A 30 -6.80 6.69 4.31
CA VAL A 30 -6.92 7.00 5.73
C VAL A 30 -6.78 5.73 6.56
N GLN A 31 -7.42 4.64 6.15
CA GLN A 31 -7.29 3.33 6.82
C GLN A 31 -5.84 2.81 6.78
N LEU A 32 -5.20 2.91 5.62
CA LEU A 32 -3.82 2.49 5.40
C LEU A 32 -2.81 3.41 6.10
N SER A 33 -3.15 4.65 6.42
CA SER A 33 -2.21 5.60 7.02
C SER A 33 -1.67 5.13 8.37
N GLY A 34 -0.42 5.48 8.65
CA GLY A 34 0.30 5.17 9.88
C GLY A 34 1.60 4.42 9.62
N THR A 35 2.29 4.10 10.71
CA THR A 35 3.53 3.32 10.70
C THR A 35 3.24 1.86 10.99
N TYR A 36 3.92 0.97 10.27
CA TYR A 36 3.82 -0.48 10.42
C TYR A 36 5.21 -1.07 10.57
N ASN A 37 5.43 -1.80 11.66
CA ASN A 37 6.65 -2.56 11.88
C ASN A 37 6.59 -3.87 11.11
N VAL A 38 7.56 -4.11 10.23
CA VAL A 38 7.60 -5.29 9.39
C VAL A 38 7.95 -6.52 10.22
N THR A 39 7.09 -7.52 10.17
CA THR A 39 7.22 -8.77 10.92
C THR A 39 7.76 -9.89 10.05
N SER A 40 7.37 -9.93 8.77
CA SER A 40 7.83 -10.94 7.83
C SER A 40 7.91 -10.44 6.41
N ILE A 41 8.90 -10.95 5.66
CA ILE A 41 9.09 -10.77 4.23
C ILE A 41 9.22 -12.16 3.61
N GLU A 42 8.45 -12.45 2.56
CA GLU A 42 8.41 -13.76 1.88
C GLU A 42 8.24 -14.95 2.86
N GLY A 43 7.42 -14.76 3.91
CA GLY A 43 7.16 -15.78 4.92
C GLY A 43 8.28 -15.99 5.95
N LYS A 44 9.42 -15.30 5.83
CA LYS A 44 10.51 -15.34 6.82
C LYS A 44 10.32 -14.26 7.86
N ASN A 45 10.50 -14.58 9.15
CA ASN A 45 10.45 -13.59 10.22
C ASN A 45 11.70 -12.71 10.17
N VAL A 46 11.52 -11.39 10.18
CA VAL A 46 12.62 -10.41 10.06
C VAL A 46 12.73 -9.48 11.27
N ALA A 47 11.87 -9.66 12.29
CA ALA A 47 11.77 -8.75 13.43
C ALA A 47 13.03 -8.73 14.32
N THR A 48 13.87 -9.76 14.23
CA THR A 48 15.08 -9.94 15.06
C THR A 48 16.38 -9.81 14.26
N LEU A 49 16.31 -9.57 12.96
CA LEU A 49 17.49 -9.71 12.08
C LEU A 49 18.33 -8.44 11.96
N ALA A 50 17.80 -7.28 12.36
CA ALA A 50 18.45 -5.99 12.12
C ALA A 50 18.54 -5.17 13.40
N ASP A 51 19.63 -4.42 13.54
CA ASP A 51 19.84 -3.47 14.64
C ASP A 51 18.73 -2.41 14.70
N LYS A 52 18.22 -2.02 13.52
CA LYS A 52 17.03 -1.18 13.36
C LYS A 52 15.87 -2.04 12.87
N LYS A 53 14.72 -1.94 13.54
CA LYS A 53 13.51 -2.65 13.10
C LYS A 53 13.06 -2.08 11.75
N ALA A 54 12.80 -2.96 10.79
CA ALA A 54 12.26 -2.56 9.50
C ALA A 54 10.82 -2.07 9.67
N PHE A 55 10.49 -0.95 9.05
CA PHE A 55 9.15 -0.35 9.14
C PHE A 55 8.79 0.41 7.87
N ILE A 56 7.49 0.63 7.67
CA ILE A 56 6.93 1.45 6.59
C ILE A 56 5.87 2.40 7.16
N THR A 57 5.94 3.66 6.77
CA THR A 57 4.97 4.70 7.12
C THR A 57 4.24 5.15 5.87
N PHE A 58 2.91 5.13 5.92
CA PHE A 58 2.03 5.62 4.86
C PHE A 58 1.45 6.99 5.23
N ALA A 59 1.77 8.00 4.42
CA ALA A 59 1.15 9.33 4.51
C ALA A 59 -0.08 9.36 3.58
N ALA A 60 -1.28 9.55 4.14
CA ALA A 60 -2.52 9.57 3.35
C ALA A 60 -2.63 10.77 2.42
N LEU A 61 -2.28 11.96 2.92
CA LEU A 61 -2.45 13.23 2.20
C LEU A 61 -1.53 13.32 0.97
N ASP A 62 -0.25 13.03 1.17
CA ASP A 62 0.77 13.18 0.12
C ASP A 62 0.89 11.93 -0.76
N LYS A 63 0.20 10.84 -0.41
CA LYS A 63 0.32 9.51 -1.05
C LYS A 63 1.77 9.03 -1.13
N THR A 64 2.56 9.32 -0.09
CA THR A 64 3.96 8.91 0.00
C THR A 64 4.17 7.77 1.00
N ILE A 65 5.20 6.96 0.75
CA ILE A 65 5.76 6.05 1.74
C ILE A 65 7.16 6.51 2.14
N ARG A 66 7.51 6.27 3.40
CA ARG A 66 8.88 6.36 3.93
C ARG A 66 9.10 5.23 4.90
N GLY A 67 10.34 4.87 5.17
CA GLY A 67 10.64 3.90 6.21
C GLY A 67 12.10 3.50 6.22
N ASN A 68 12.37 2.41 6.94
CA ASN A 68 13.69 1.79 7.00
C ASN A 68 13.55 0.29 6.71
N THR A 69 14.46 -0.27 5.92
CA THR A 69 14.46 -1.69 5.54
C THR A 69 15.23 -2.60 6.51
N GLY A 70 15.71 -2.04 7.63
CA GLY A 70 16.63 -2.65 8.58
C GLY A 70 18.07 -2.14 8.44
N CYS A 71 18.48 -1.80 7.22
CA CYS A 71 19.77 -1.17 6.93
C CYS A 71 19.62 0.27 6.46
N ASN A 72 18.85 0.47 5.40
CA ASN A 72 18.75 1.73 4.69
C ASN A 72 17.37 2.37 4.86
N ASP A 73 17.37 3.70 4.83
CA ASP A 73 16.13 4.45 4.71
C ASP A 73 15.64 4.39 3.26
N PHE A 74 14.32 4.30 3.09
CA PHE A 74 13.69 4.30 1.79
C PHE A 74 12.52 5.29 1.73
N PHE A 75 12.18 5.68 0.51
CA PHE A 75 11.08 6.58 0.23
C PHE A 75 10.44 6.22 -1.11
N GLY A 76 9.21 6.68 -1.32
CA GLY A 76 8.50 6.51 -2.57
C GLY A 76 7.10 7.09 -2.51
N SER A 77 6.31 6.78 -3.53
CA SER A 77 4.89 7.09 -3.59
C SER A 77 4.06 5.83 -3.75
N TYR A 78 2.77 5.93 -3.47
CA TYR A 78 1.83 4.85 -3.70
C TYR A 78 0.54 5.35 -4.33
N THR A 79 -0.14 4.47 -5.06
CA THR A 79 -1.48 4.71 -5.59
C THR A 79 -2.44 3.67 -5.06
N LEU A 80 -3.68 4.08 -4.84
CA LEU A 80 -4.78 3.20 -4.48
C LEU A 80 -5.86 3.28 -5.56
N ASP A 81 -6.39 2.12 -5.92
CA ASP A 81 -7.61 1.97 -6.70
C ASP A 81 -8.44 0.86 -6.03
N LEU A 82 -9.38 1.25 -5.17
CA LEU A 82 -10.07 0.35 -4.25
C LEU A 82 -9.07 -0.43 -3.37
N TYR A 83 -8.86 -1.71 -3.65
CA TYR A 83 -7.93 -2.60 -2.93
C TYR A 83 -6.61 -2.83 -3.68
N ALA A 84 -6.48 -2.31 -4.90
CA ALA A 84 -5.22 -2.34 -5.62
C ALA A 84 -4.27 -1.32 -5.00
N LEU A 85 -3.04 -1.76 -4.76
CA LEU A 85 -1.97 -0.95 -4.22
C LEU A 85 -0.73 -1.16 -5.07
N SER A 86 -0.15 -0.07 -5.54
CA SER A 86 1.13 -0.09 -6.25
C SER A 86 2.03 1.03 -5.75
N PHE A 87 3.33 0.74 -5.74
CA PHE A 87 4.36 1.68 -5.33
C PHE A 87 5.13 2.19 -6.55
N SER A 88 5.54 3.45 -6.51
CA SER A 88 6.27 4.10 -7.59
C SER A 88 7.35 5.03 -7.03
N GLY A 89 8.38 5.28 -7.84
CA GLY A 89 9.51 6.13 -7.44
C GLY A 89 10.21 5.65 -6.17
N VAL A 90 10.23 4.34 -5.92
CA VAL A 90 10.83 3.76 -4.73
C VAL A 90 12.35 3.83 -4.84
N GLY A 91 12.99 4.49 -3.88
CA GLY A 91 14.44 4.59 -3.75
C GLY A 91 14.89 4.38 -2.32
N SER A 92 16.17 4.05 -2.13
CA SER A 92 16.80 3.91 -0.81
C SER A 92 18.16 4.58 -0.74
N THR A 93 18.63 4.84 0.49
CA THR A 93 20.02 5.19 0.75
C THR A 93 20.94 3.99 0.47
N LYS A 94 22.26 4.21 0.43
CA LYS A 94 23.27 3.18 0.12
C LYS A 94 24.31 3.03 1.22
N MET A 95 23.86 2.73 2.43
CA MET A 95 24.70 2.22 3.52
C MET A 95 24.90 0.72 3.33
N TYR A 96 26.09 0.24 3.71
CA TYR A 96 26.38 -1.19 3.79
C TYR A 96 26.10 -1.68 5.21
N CYS A 97 25.38 -2.80 5.32
CA CYS A 97 25.21 -3.56 6.56
C CYS A 97 25.72 -4.98 6.35
N GLU A 98 25.85 -5.73 7.44
CA GLU A 98 26.19 -7.16 7.36
C GLU A 98 25.06 -7.99 6.72
N GLU A 99 25.42 -9.11 6.12
CA GLU A 99 24.44 -10.15 5.82
C GLU A 99 24.08 -10.85 7.15
N PRO A 100 22.80 -11.10 7.45
CA PRO A 100 21.63 -11.22 6.57
C PRO A 100 20.76 -9.94 6.39
N VAL A 101 21.15 -8.81 6.96
CA VAL A 101 20.36 -7.56 6.91
C VAL A 101 20.22 -7.06 5.47
N MET A 102 21.31 -7.10 4.70
CA MET A 102 21.30 -6.69 3.29
C MET A 102 20.38 -7.57 2.44
N THR A 103 20.29 -8.88 2.71
CA THR A 103 19.28 -9.75 2.07
C THR A 103 17.86 -9.32 2.41
N THR A 104 17.60 -8.98 3.67
CA THR A 104 16.29 -8.49 4.12
C THR A 104 15.90 -7.21 3.39
N GLU A 105 16.83 -6.26 3.24
CA GLU A 105 16.59 -5.03 2.47
C GLU A 105 16.21 -5.32 1.02
N ARG A 106 16.98 -6.17 0.32
CA ARG A 106 16.68 -6.51 -1.08
C ARG A 106 15.29 -7.12 -1.22
N ASN A 107 14.94 -8.05 -0.34
CA ASN A 107 13.64 -8.71 -0.37
C ASN A 107 12.51 -7.74 -0.02
N PHE A 108 12.72 -6.79 0.90
CA PHE A 108 11.76 -5.72 1.18
C PHE A 108 11.49 -4.90 -0.08
N MET A 109 12.54 -4.40 -0.74
CA MET A 109 12.41 -3.56 -1.92
C MET A 109 11.74 -4.31 -3.08
N GLN A 110 12.04 -5.60 -3.23
CA GLN A 110 11.38 -6.49 -4.19
C GLN A 110 9.90 -6.69 -3.86
N ALA A 111 9.54 -6.87 -2.58
CA ALA A 111 8.16 -6.96 -2.14
C ALA A 111 7.36 -5.70 -2.50
N LEU A 112 7.92 -4.50 -2.30
CA LEU A 112 7.30 -3.25 -2.73
C LEU A 112 7.08 -3.23 -4.25
N ASN A 113 8.11 -3.56 -5.04
CA ASN A 113 8.00 -3.55 -6.51
C ASN A 113 6.97 -4.55 -7.06
N ASN A 114 6.74 -5.66 -6.35
CA ASN A 114 5.84 -6.73 -6.75
C ASN A 114 4.44 -6.63 -6.13
N THR A 115 4.19 -5.67 -5.24
CA THR A 115 2.87 -5.49 -4.63
C THR A 115 1.84 -5.08 -5.68
N GLY A 116 0.66 -5.71 -5.63
CA GLY A 116 -0.50 -5.34 -6.44
C GLY A 116 -1.77 -5.08 -5.64
N SER A 117 -1.84 -5.57 -4.40
CA SER A 117 -2.97 -5.34 -3.51
C SER A 117 -2.54 -5.46 -2.04
N TYR A 118 -3.43 -5.05 -1.14
CA TYR A 118 -3.19 -5.13 0.30
C TYR A 118 -4.43 -5.58 1.06
N GLY A 119 -4.21 -6.03 2.29
CA GLY A 119 -5.26 -6.31 3.26
C GLY A 119 -4.85 -5.78 4.64
N ILE A 120 -5.83 -5.33 5.41
CA ILE A 120 -5.64 -4.95 6.81
C ILE A 120 -6.64 -5.74 7.65
N GLN A 121 -6.14 -6.56 8.57
CA GLN A 121 -6.95 -7.31 9.52
C GLN A 121 -6.29 -7.23 10.90
N GLU A 122 -7.05 -6.88 11.93
CA GLU A 122 -6.56 -6.82 13.32
C GLU A 122 -5.23 -6.04 13.47
N ASN A 123 -5.14 -4.88 12.81
CA ASN A 123 -3.93 -4.04 12.76
C ASN A 123 -2.71 -4.68 12.08
N VAL A 124 -2.89 -5.76 11.33
CA VAL A 124 -1.85 -6.37 10.49
C VAL A 124 -2.08 -6.00 9.04
N LEU A 125 -1.12 -5.28 8.47
CA LEU A 125 -1.00 -5.05 7.03
C LEU A 125 -0.39 -6.29 6.38
N THR A 126 -1.01 -6.75 5.30
CA THR A 126 -0.45 -7.76 4.39
C THR A 126 -0.38 -7.19 2.98
N LEU A 127 0.79 -7.29 2.35
CA LEU A 127 1.00 -6.95 0.94
C LEU A 127 0.98 -8.23 0.10
N TYR A 128 0.20 -8.20 -0.98
CA TYR A 128 0.05 -9.33 -1.88
C TYR A 128 0.66 -9.05 -3.26
N SER A 129 1.26 -10.08 -3.82
CA SER A 129 1.84 -10.08 -5.16
C SER A 129 0.80 -9.74 -6.24
N LYS A 130 1.20 -8.89 -7.19
CA LYS A 130 0.42 -8.54 -8.38
C LYS A 130 0.27 -9.69 -9.38
N THR A 131 1.10 -10.73 -9.27
CA THR A 131 1.15 -11.85 -10.23
C THR A 131 0.28 -13.02 -9.81
N ASP A 132 0.40 -13.45 -8.56
CA ASP A 132 -0.19 -14.71 -8.06
C ASP A 132 -0.90 -14.54 -6.71
N ARG A 133 -0.97 -13.30 -6.20
CA ARG A 133 -1.58 -12.96 -4.91
C ARG A 133 -0.94 -13.64 -3.70
N SER A 134 0.28 -14.16 -3.84
CA SER A 134 1.08 -14.66 -2.72
C SER A 134 1.41 -13.53 -1.72
N VAL A 135 1.65 -13.89 -0.45
CA VAL A 135 2.02 -12.93 0.60
C VAL A 135 3.48 -12.53 0.43
N LEU A 136 3.72 -11.23 0.22
CA LEU A 136 5.06 -10.67 0.06
C LEU A 136 5.61 -10.12 1.37
N LEU A 137 4.76 -9.45 2.14
CA LEU A 137 5.17 -8.74 3.36
C LEU A 137 4.00 -8.68 4.35
N THR A 138 4.30 -8.88 5.62
CA THR A 138 3.37 -8.61 6.72
C THR A 138 3.99 -7.61 7.69
N ALA A 139 3.17 -6.70 8.20
CA ALA A 139 3.60 -5.68 9.14
C ALA A 139 2.50 -5.34 10.13
N LYS A 140 2.88 -5.12 11.39
CA LYS A 140 1.94 -4.74 12.46
C LYS A 140 1.92 -3.23 12.61
N LYS A 141 0.72 -2.64 12.57
CA LYS A 141 0.51 -1.22 12.80
C LYS A 141 0.99 -0.84 14.20
N GLU A 142 1.75 0.24 14.28
CA GLU A 142 2.10 0.84 15.56
C GLU A 142 0.83 1.36 16.23
N THR A 143 0.60 0.87 17.45
CA THR A 143 -0.39 1.41 18.37
C THR A 143 0.37 2.21 19.40
N ASN A 144 0.14 3.52 19.44
CA ASN A 144 0.56 4.35 20.57
C ASN A 144 -0.11 3.87 21.87
#